data_AF-A0A419G9U8-F1
#
_entry.id   AF-A0A419G9U8-F1
#
_cell.length_a   1.000
_cell.length_b   1.000
_cell.length_c   1.000
_cell.angle_alpha   90.00
_cell.angle_beta   90.00
_cell.angle_gamma   90.00
#
_symmetry.space_group_name_H-M   'P 1'
#
loop_
_entity.id
_entity.type
_entity.pdbx_description
1 polymer ?
#
loop_
_entity_poly.entity_id
_entity_poly.type
_entity_poly.pdbx_seq_one_letter_code
_entity_poly.pdbx_strand_id
1 'polypeptide(L)'
;MGKVIGNVMVQKRGVISLGLLKEYMPLSDGEIFQVQIEDRKIILVPMKLIPAEQAWFWTREWQAGEKEADEDIATGRVKTFDSVDDLLEELDQ
;
A
#
# COMPACT_ATOMS: atom_id res chain seq x y z
N MET A 1 -23.64 -3.27 -1.79
CA MET A 1 -24.22 -1.99 -1.31
C MET A 1 -23.46 -1.55 -0.08
N GLY A 2 -23.06 -0.28 0.02
CA GLY A 2 -22.37 0.24 1.21
C GLY A 2 -23.28 0.19 2.44
N LYS A 3 -22.71 -0.12 3.60
CA LYS A 3 -23.42 -0.03 4.88
C LYS A 3 -23.64 1.44 5.22
N VAL A 4 -24.88 1.82 5.55
CA VAL A 4 -25.17 3.15 6.11
C VAL A 4 -24.74 3.13 7.58
N ILE A 5 -23.78 3.98 7.95
CA ILE A 5 -23.27 4.07 9.33
C ILE A 5 -23.94 5.22 10.09
N GLY A 6 -24.29 6.32 9.40
CA GLY A 6 -24.93 7.49 9.98
C GLY A 6 -24.81 8.70 9.05
N ASN A 7 -25.23 9.86 9.56
CA ASN A 7 -25.15 11.13 8.83
C ASN A 7 -24.07 12.03 9.45
N VAL A 8 -23.35 12.77 8.61
CA VAL A 8 -22.42 13.82 9.01
C VAL A 8 -22.89 15.17 8.50
N MET A 9 -22.53 16.22 9.24
CA MET A 9 -22.76 17.60 8.83
C MET A 9 -21.43 18.24 8.43
N VAL A 10 -21.45 19.02 7.35
CA VAL A 10 -20.35 19.92 6.99
C VAL A 10 -20.35 21.09 7.99
N GLN A 11 -19.27 21.22 8.74
CA GLN A 11 -19.05 22.29 9.71
C GLN A 11 -18.52 23.55 9.01
N LYS A 12 -18.18 24.58 9.81
CA LYS A 12 -17.55 25.81 9.30
C LYS A 12 -16.31 25.47 8.47
N ARG A 13 -16.04 26.26 7.43
CA ARG A 13 -14.89 26.09 6.52
C ARG A 13 -14.85 24.75 5.77
N GLY A 14 -15.98 24.05 5.64
CA GLY A 14 -16.06 22.81 4.87
C GLY A 14 -15.54 21.56 5.59
N VAL A 15 -15.33 21.63 6.91
CA VAL A 15 -14.79 20.50 7.68
C VAL A 15 -15.86 19.43 7.92
N ILE A 16 -15.54 18.17 7.67
CA ILE A 16 -16.37 17.01 8.04
C ILE A 16 -15.63 16.19 9.09
N SER A 17 -16.29 15.87 10.20
CA SER A 17 -15.71 14.98 11.21
C SER A 17 -15.95 13.52 10.83
N LEU A 18 -14.88 12.72 10.83
CA LEU A 18 -14.94 11.27 10.59
C LEU A 18 -15.11 10.46 11.88
N GLY A 19 -15.41 11.11 13.03
CA GLY A 19 -15.46 10.46 14.34
C GLY A 19 -16.40 9.25 14.42
N LEU A 20 -17.49 9.23 13.64
CA LEU A 20 -18.43 8.10 13.58
C LEU A 20 -17.83 6.81 13.00
N LEU A 21 -16.69 6.91 12.32
CA LEU A 21 -16.02 5.78 11.67
C LEU A 21 -15.03 5.07 12.60
N LYS A 22 -14.72 5.61 13.78
CA LYS A 22 -13.71 5.05 14.71
C LYS A 22 -13.96 3.60 15.13
N GLU A 23 -15.23 3.18 15.20
CA GLU A 23 -15.60 1.80 15.53
C GLU A 23 -15.51 0.84 14.33
N TYR A 24 -15.39 1.39 13.11
CA TYR A 24 -15.42 0.64 11.85
C TYR A 24 -14.05 0.56 11.19
N MET A 25 -13.16 1.52 11.49
CA MET A 25 -11.81 1.55 10.98
C MET A 25 -10.88 2.28 11.96
N PRO A 26 -9.59 1.87 12.03
CA PRO A 26 -8.60 2.62 12.77
C PRO A 26 -8.46 4.01 12.15
N LEU A 27 -8.69 5.05 12.96
CA LEU A 27 -8.45 6.44 12.61
C LEU A 27 -7.43 7.01 13.58
N SER A 28 -6.30 7.46 13.05
CA SER A 28 -5.26 8.14 13.83
C SER A 28 -5.17 9.62 13.48
N ASP A 29 -4.73 10.43 14.44
CA ASP A 29 -4.44 11.83 14.17
C ASP A 29 -3.34 11.95 13.11
N GLY A 30 -3.52 12.86 12.15
CA GLY A 30 -2.59 13.05 11.03
C GLY A 30 -2.72 12.03 9.89
N GLU A 31 -3.70 11.12 9.94
CA GLU A 31 -3.95 10.18 8.84
C GLU A 31 -4.40 10.89 7.56
N ILE A 32 -3.85 10.46 6.43
CA ILE A 32 -4.09 11.09 5.13
C ILE A 32 -5.07 10.24 4.34
N PHE A 33 -6.04 10.91 3.73
CA PHE A 33 -7.00 10.28 2.84
C PHE A 33 -6.89 10.91 1.47
N GLN A 34 -6.82 10.07 0.43
CA GLN A 34 -7.08 10.51 -0.92
C GLN A 34 -8.59 10.67 -1.10
N VAL A 35 -9.02 11.81 -1.65
CA VAL A 35 -10.42 12.09 -1.97
C VAL A 35 -10.65 11.78 -3.44
N GLN A 36 -11.62 10.92 -3.73
CA GLN A 36 -12.06 10.58 -5.09
C GLN A 36 -13.55 10.87 -5.24
N ILE A 37 -13.99 11.15 -6.48
CA ILE A 37 -15.40 11.32 -6.83
C ILE A 37 -15.76 10.26 -7.88
N GLU A 38 -16.75 9.43 -7.58
CA GLU A 38 -17.25 8.38 -8.47
C GLU A 38 -18.78 8.30 -8.33
N ASP A 39 -19.54 8.32 -9.43
CA ASP A 39 -21.01 8.20 -9.43
C ASP A 39 -21.74 9.12 -8.42
N ARG A 40 -21.27 10.37 -8.27
CA ARG A 40 -21.78 11.35 -7.29
C ARG A 40 -21.58 10.95 -5.82
N LYS A 41 -20.65 10.04 -5.56
CA LYS A 41 -20.19 9.66 -4.22
C LYS A 41 -18.81 10.25 -3.99
N ILE A 42 -18.53 10.57 -2.73
CA ILE A 42 -17.18 10.90 -2.27
C ILE A 42 -16.60 9.60 -1.68
N ILE A 43 -15.43 9.21 -2.16
CA ILE A 43 -14.69 8.05 -1.66
C ILE A 43 -13.43 8.59 -0.97
N LEU A 44 -13.22 8.17 0.28
CA LEU A 44 -12.02 8.48 1.04
C LEU A 44 -11.17 7.20 1.13
N VAL A 45 -9.98 7.23 0.53
CA VAL A 45 -9.04 6.10 0.53
C VAL A 45 -7.91 6.41 1.51
N PRO A 46 -7.73 5.63 2.59
CA PRO A 46 -6.59 5.81 3.49
C PRO A 46 -5.27 5.69 2.75
N MET A 47 -4.36 6.62 3.00
CA MET A 47 -3.03 6.66 2.40
C MET A 47 -1.97 6.52 3.50
N LYS A 48 -0.90 5.79 3.18
CA LYS A 48 0.35 5.85 3.95
C LYS A 48 1.35 6.67 3.17
N LEU A 49 2.01 7.60 3.85
CA LEU A 49 3.11 8.36 3.27
C LEU A 49 4.36 7.49 3.22
N ILE A 50 5.02 7.53 2.07
CA ILE A 50 6.34 6.94 1.88
C ILE A 50 7.30 8.08 1.52
N PRO A 51 8.55 8.06 1.98
CA PRO A 51 9.58 8.98 1.50
C PRO A 51 9.68 8.90 -0.03
N ALA A 52 9.83 10.06 -0.68
CA ALA A 52 9.89 10.11 -2.14
C ALA A 52 11.03 9.23 -2.70
N GLU A 53 12.15 9.17 -1.99
CA GLU A 53 13.30 8.31 -2.32
C GLU A 53 13.01 6.80 -2.21
N GLN A 54 11.90 6.39 -1.60
CA GLN A 54 11.44 4.99 -1.51
C GLN A 54 10.25 4.71 -2.43
N ALA A 55 9.77 5.72 -3.18
CA ALA A 55 8.63 5.56 -4.06
C ALA A 55 8.89 4.57 -5.21
N TRP A 56 10.16 4.38 -5.60
CA TRP A 56 10.56 3.43 -6.63
C TRP A 56 10.15 1.98 -6.31
N PHE A 57 10.13 1.59 -5.03
CA PHE A 57 9.73 0.25 -4.58
C PHE A 57 8.28 -0.06 -4.96
N TRP A 58 7.44 0.97 -5.04
CA TRP A 58 6.02 0.85 -5.35
C TRP A 58 5.70 1.05 -6.83
N THR A 59 6.71 1.14 -7.70
CA THR A 59 6.49 1.15 -9.15
C THR A 59 5.95 -0.20 -9.62
N ARG A 60 5.13 -0.19 -10.69
CA ARG A 60 4.55 -1.43 -11.22
C ARG A 60 5.62 -2.44 -11.64
N GLU A 61 6.72 -1.95 -12.19
CA GLU A 61 7.86 -2.77 -12.61
C GLU A 61 8.51 -3.45 -11.41
N TRP A 62 8.84 -2.69 -10.35
CA TRP A 62 9.43 -3.26 -9.14
C TRP A 62 8.52 -4.30 -8.48
N GLN A 63 7.23 -3.98 -8.30
CA GLN A 63 6.27 -4.90 -7.69
C GLN A 63 6.05 -6.17 -8.53
N ALA A 64 6.19 -6.10 -9.85
CA ALA A 64 6.14 -7.29 -10.70
C ALA A 64 7.38 -8.18 -10.48
N GLY A 65 8.57 -7.59 -10.38
CA GLY A 65 9.81 -8.31 -10.06
C GLY A 65 9.78 -8.94 -8.67
N GLU A 66 9.27 -8.24 -7.65
CA GLU A 66 9.07 -8.81 -6.30
C GLU A 66 8.15 -10.02 -6.34
N LYS A 67 7.03 -9.93 -7.07
CA LYS A 67 6.09 -11.05 -7.23
C LYS A 67 6.73 -12.25 -7.90
N GLU A 68 7.54 -12.03 -8.93
CA GLU A 68 8.30 -13.10 -9.61
C GLU A 68 9.31 -13.73 -8.64
N ALA A 69 10.10 -12.93 -7.93
CA ALA A 69 11.06 -13.43 -6.94
C ALA A 69 10.40 -14.26 -5.84
N ASP A 70 9.25 -13.82 -5.31
CA ASP A 70 8.46 -14.58 -4.33
C ASP A 70 8.00 -15.93 -4.90
N GLU A 71 7.58 -15.96 -6.17
CA GLU A 71 7.19 -17.19 -6.86
C GLU A 71 8.40 -18.13 -7.07
N ASP A 72 9.56 -17.60 -7.43
CA ASP A 72 10.80 -18.36 -7.56
C ASP A 72 11.21 -19.00 -6.24
N ILE A 73 11.17 -18.25 -5.13
CA ILE A 73 11.42 -18.76 -3.78
C ILE A 73 10.42 -19.86 -3.42
N ALA A 74 9.12 -19.60 -3.60
CA ALA A 74 8.06 -20.55 -3.25
C ALA A 74 8.13 -21.85 -4.05
N THR A 75 8.57 -21.78 -5.31
CA THR A 75 8.70 -22.93 -6.21
C THR A 75 10.08 -23.59 -6.15
N GLY A 76 10.99 -23.07 -5.33
CA GLY A 76 12.35 -23.60 -5.20
C GLY A 76 13.24 -23.32 -6.41
N ARG A 77 12.88 -22.36 -7.28
CA ARG A 77 13.72 -21.83 -8.37
C ARG A 77 14.78 -20.87 -7.83
N VAL A 78 15.40 -21.24 -6.72
CA VAL A 78 16.46 -20.50 -6.05
C VAL A 78 17.65 -21.41 -5.82
N LYS A 79 18.85 -20.86 -5.90
CA LYS A 79 20.10 -21.56 -5.60
C LYS A 79 20.73 -20.90 -4.39
N THR A 80 21.15 -21.70 -3.41
CA THR A 80 21.91 -21.25 -2.25
C THR A 80 23.36 -21.67 -2.40
N PHE A 81 24.27 -20.88 -1.83
CA PHE A 81 25.70 -21.12 -1.86
C PHE A 81 26.25 -21.01 -0.43
N ASP A 82 27.22 -21.85 -0.10
CA ASP A 82 27.83 -21.88 1.23
C ASP A 82 28.90 -20.77 1.40
N SER A 83 29.43 -20.26 0.29
CA SER A 83 30.37 -19.14 0.27
C SER A 83 30.12 -18.18 -0.90
N VAL A 84 30.68 -16.97 -0.79
CA VAL A 84 30.64 -15.96 -1.87
C VAL A 84 31.49 -16.43 -3.07
N ASP A 85 32.58 -17.16 -2.83
CA ASP A 85 33.44 -17.70 -3.88
C ASP A 85 32.65 -18.69 -4.77
N ASP A 86 31.85 -19.58 -4.16
CA ASP A 86 30.98 -20.53 -4.90
C ASP A 86 29.92 -19.80 -5.75
N LEU A 87 29.40 -18.68 -5.28
CA LEU A 87 28.46 -17.85 -6.03
C LEU A 87 29.14 -17.19 -7.23
N LEU A 88 30.34 -16.63 -7.05
CA LEU A 88 31.10 -15.97 -8.12
C LEU A 88 31.48 -16.97 -9.22
N GLU A 89 31.92 -18.17 -8.86
CA GLU A 89 32.24 -19.24 -9.82
C GLU A 89 31.04 -19.66 -10.68
N GLU A 90 29.80 -19.54 -10.19
CA GLU A 90 28.59 -19.78 -10.98
C GLU A 90 28.28 -18.60 -11.92
N LEU A 91 28.40 -17.37 -11.44
CA LEU A 91 28.04 -16.17 -12.20
C LEU A 91 29.01 -15.88 -13.37
N ASP A 92 30.26 -16.30 -13.25
CA ASP A 92 31.30 -16.11 -14.28
C ASP A 92 31.28 -17.19 -15.39
N GLN A 93 30.33 -18.13 -15.36
CA GLN A 93 30.09 -19.12 -16.42
C GLN A 93 29.25 -18.58 -17.58
#